data_AF-A0A653JV98-F1
#
_entry.id   AF-A0A653JV98-F1
#
_cell.length_a   1.000
_cell.length_b   1.000
_cell.length_c   1.000
_cell.angle_alpha   90.00
_cell.angle_beta   90.00
_cell.angle_gamma   90.00
#
_symmetry.space_group_name_H-M   'P 1'
#
loop_
_entity.id
_entity.type
_entity.pdbx_description
1 polymer ?
#
loop_
_entity_poly.entity_id
_entity_poly.type
_entity_poly.pdbx_seq_one_letter_code
_entity_poly.pdbx_strand_id
1 'polypeptide(L)'
;MVTVMPREKICYKTVHPEDIKAAIRRKFGTILKFEKHYALPSTGVSDLLREKSHNPKTISAVEAILADRHASINLENSTNLTENHGLNEKAA
;
A
#
# COMPACT_ATOMS: atom_id res chain seq x y z
N MET A 1 29.18 0.52 13.01
CA MET A 1 28.74 0.89 11.64
C MET A 1 27.57 -0.01 11.30
N VAL A 2 26.33 0.48 11.37
CA VAL A 2 25.15 -0.34 11.02
C VAL A 2 25.01 -0.30 9.51
N THR A 3 25.46 -1.35 8.83
CA THR A 3 25.22 -1.54 7.40
C THR A 3 23.73 -1.79 7.21
N VAL A 4 22.98 -0.74 6.87
CA VAL A 4 21.58 -0.87 6.45
C VAL A 4 21.60 -1.57 5.09
N MET A 5 21.31 -2.87 5.08
CA MET A 5 21.17 -3.65 3.85
C MET A 5 20.18 -2.94 2.92
N PRO A 6 20.45 -2.85 1.60
CA PRO A 6 19.51 -2.24 0.68
C PRO A 6 18.23 -3.08 0.69
N ARG A 7 17.14 -2.52 1.25
CA ARG A 7 15.81 -3.09 1.09
C ARG A 7 15.63 -3.38 -0.40
N GLU A 8 15.34 -4.64 -0.70
CA GLU A 8 15.03 -5.14 -2.03
C GLU A 8 14.11 -4.12 -2.71
N LYS A 9 14.60 -3.49 -3.79
CA LYS A 9 13.85 -2.42 -4.45
C LYS A 9 12.65 -3.06 -5.11
N ILE A 10 11.49 -2.95 -4.49
CA ILE A 10 10.24 -3.39 -5.08
C ILE A 10 9.98 -2.50 -6.30
N CYS A 11 10.23 -3.05 -7.48
CA CYS A 11 9.98 -2.34 -8.72
C CYS A 11 8.46 -2.30 -8.96
N TYR A 12 7.89 -1.09 -9.06
CA TYR A 12 6.46 -0.95 -9.34
C TYR A 12 6.02 -1.61 -10.65
N LYS A 13 6.93 -1.81 -11.62
CA LYS A 13 6.61 -2.47 -12.91
C LYS A 13 6.28 -3.95 -12.80
N THR A 14 6.74 -4.63 -11.74
CA THR A 14 6.43 -6.05 -11.53
C THR A 14 5.13 -6.24 -10.75
N VAL A 15 4.55 -5.16 -10.21
CA VAL A 15 3.30 -5.18 -9.46
C VAL A 15 2.16 -4.78 -10.38
N HIS A 16 1.04 -5.51 -10.31
CA HIS A 16 -0.14 -5.20 -11.11
C HIS A 16 -0.65 -3.78 -10.77
N PRO A 17 -1.03 -2.95 -11.76
CA PRO A 17 -1.47 -1.58 -11.53
C PRO A 17 -2.68 -1.47 -10.58
N GLU A 18 -3.56 -2.49 -10.56
CA GLU A 18 -4.64 -2.54 -9.59
C GLU A 18 -4.15 -2.79 -8.16
N ASP A 19 -3.10 -3.60 -7.97
CA ASP A 19 -2.51 -3.84 -6.64
C ASP A 19 -1.86 -2.57 -6.08
N ILE A 20 -1.21 -1.78 -6.94
CA ILE A 20 -0.66 -0.46 -6.56
C ILE A 20 -1.80 0.45 -6.09
N LYS A 21 -2.89 0.50 -6.86
CA LYS A 21 -4.07 1.31 -6.53
C LYS A 21 -4.73 0.84 -5.23
N ALA A 22 -4.80 -0.47 -5.00
CA ALA A 22 -5.31 -1.05 -3.77
C ALA A 22 -4.42 -0.71 -2.58
N ALA A 23 -3.10 -0.79 -2.71
CA ALA A 23 -2.16 -0.43 -1.66
C ALA A 23 -2.28 1.05 -1.26
N ILE A 24 -2.37 1.96 -2.25
CA ILE A 24 -2.60 3.39 -2.00
C ILE A 24 -3.95 3.60 -1.29
N ARG A 25 -5.01 2.95 -1.76
CA ARG A 25 -6.35 3.07 -1.16
C ARG A 25 -6.41 2.52 0.27
N ARG A 26 -5.70 1.43 0.59
CA ARG A 26 -5.65 0.89 1.95
C ARG A 26 -5.01 1.87 2.93
N LYS A 27 -3.95 2.56 2.51
CA LYS A 27 -3.19 3.47 3.39
C LYS A 27 -3.78 4.89 3.47
N PHE A 28 -4.28 5.42 2.36
CA PHE A 28 -4.75 6.81 2.26
C PHE A 28 -6.25 6.95 2.01
N GLY A 29 -6.97 5.86 1.73
CA GLY A 29 -8.39 5.87 1.36
C GLY A 29 -8.62 6.20 -0.12
N THR A 30 -8.03 7.30 -0.62
CA THR A 30 -8.19 7.75 -2.02
C THR A 30 -6.86 8.14 -2.66
N ILE A 31 -6.80 8.04 -4.00
CA ILE A 31 -5.62 8.46 -4.78
C ILE A 31 -5.37 9.96 -4.61
N LEU A 32 -6.44 10.77 -4.63
CA LEU A 32 -6.33 12.22 -4.48
C LEU A 32 -5.73 12.61 -3.12
N LYS A 33 -6.07 11.87 -2.05
CA LYS A 33 -5.50 12.11 -0.71
C LYS A 33 -4.03 11.74 -0.65
N PHE A 34 -3.62 10.65 -1.32
CA PHE A 34 -2.22 10.30 -1.50
C PHE A 34 -1.44 11.37 -2.28
N GLU A 35 -2.00 11.86 -3.40
CA GLU A 35 -1.37 12.91 -4.20
C GLU A 35 -1.18 14.20 -3.40
N LYS A 36 -2.18 14.59 -2.61
CA LYS A 36 -2.06 15.73 -1.68
C LYS A 36 -1.00 15.50 -0.60
N HIS A 37 -0.97 14.31 0.00
CA HIS A 37 -0.05 13.97 1.08
C HIS A 37 1.42 14.03 0.64
N TYR A 38 1.74 13.58 -0.56
CA TYR A 38 3.10 13.59 -1.11
C TYR A 38 3.39 14.82 -2.00
N ALA A 39 2.46 15.78 -2.08
CA ALA A 39 2.53 16.93 -2.97
C ALA A 39 2.92 16.51 -4.41
N LEU A 40 2.13 15.59 -4.96
CA LEU A 40 2.22 15.06 -6.33
C LEU A 40 1.18 15.75 -7.23
N PRO A 41 1.43 15.84 -8.54
CA PRO A 41 0.42 16.30 -9.48
C PRO A 41 -0.79 15.35 -9.47
N SER A 42 -2.00 15.88 -9.69
CA SER A 42 -3.27 15.12 -9.60
C SER A 42 -3.43 13.99 -10.62
N THR A 43 -2.56 13.96 -11.63
CA THR A 43 -2.48 12.89 -12.63
C THR A 43 -1.25 12.02 -12.45
N GLY A 44 -0.39 12.30 -11.47
CA GLY A 44 0.89 11.63 -11.31
C GLY A 44 0.77 10.12 -11.11
N VAL A 45 -0.21 9.68 -10.31
CA VAL A 45 -0.45 8.24 -10.10
C VAL A 45 -1.08 7.59 -11.33
N SER A 46 -2.07 8.24 -11.94
CA SER A 46 -2.74 7.71 -13.13
C SER A 46 -1.80 7.59 -14.32
N ASP A 47 -0.86 8.53 -14.45
CA ASP A 47 0.14 8.56 -15.50
C ASP A 47 1.26 7.53 -15.25
N LEU A 48 1.60 7.28 -13.98
CA LEU A 48 2.52 6.20 -13.58
C LEU A 48 1.93 4.82 -13.92
N LEU A 49 0.65 4.59 -13.61
CA LEU A 49 -0.05 3.33 -13.91
C LEU A 49 -0.24 3.08 -15.41
N ARG A 50 -0.19 4.15 -16.22
CA ARG A 50 -0.28 4.09 -17.70
C ARG A 50 1.09 4.02 -18.38
N GLU A 51 2.16 3.86 -17.61
CA GLU A 51 3.56 3.88 -18.08
C GLU A 51 3.95 5.15 -18.85
N LYS A 52 3.20 6.24 -18.70
CA LYS A 52 3.49 7.54 -19.34
C LYS A 52 4.36 8.44 -18.48
N SER A 53 4.29 8.30 -17.15
CA SER A 53 5.04 9.15 -16.23
C SER A 53 6.32 8.50 -15.75
N HIS A 54 7.41 9.24 -15.92
CA HIS A 54 8.72 8.97 -15.32
C HIS A 54 9.00 9.86 -14.10
N ASN A 55 7.97 10.37 -13.42
CA ASN A 55 8.20 11.28 -12.30
C ASN A 55 8.81 10.51 -11.11
N PRO A 56 10.08 10.77 -10.75
CA PRO A 56 10.78 10.00 -9.73
C PRO A 56 10.14 10.15 -8.35
N LYS A 57 9.45 11.27 -8.08
CA LYS A 57 8.75 11.51 -6.81
C LYS A 57 7.54 10.59 -6.66
N THR A 58 6.77 10.40 -7.73
CA THR A 58 5.64 9.47 -7.73
C THR A 58 6.13 8.03 -7.58
N ILE A 59 7.20 7.66 -8.30
CA ILE A 59 7.80 6.32 -8.24
C ILE A 59 8.26 6.04 -6.80
N SER A 60 9.06 6.93 -6.22
CA SER A 60 9.59 6.76 -4.86
C SER A 60 8.48 6.65 -3.81
N ALA A 61 7.42 7.46 -3.94
CA ALA A 61 6.28 7.40 -3.03
C ALA A 61 5.50 6.07 -3.15
N VAL A 62 5.33 5.55 -4.36
CA VAL A 62 4.67 4.26 -4.60
C VAL A 62 5.53 3.10 -4.11
N GLU A 63 6.82 3.09 -4.40
CA GLU A 63 7.76 2.08 -3.91
C GLU A 63 7.82 2.06 -2.38
N ALA A 64 7.78 3.22 -1.72
CA ALA A 64 7.74 3.30 -0.26
C ALA A 64 6.48 2.65 0.32
N ILE A 65 5.32 2.80 -0.33
CA ILE A 65 4.06 2.15 0.10
C ILE A 65 4.11 0.65 -0.13
N LEU A 66 4.63 0.22 -1.28
CA LEU A 66 4.75 -1.21 -1.58
C LEU A 66 5.72 -1.91 -0.62
N ALA A 67 6.84 -1.26 -0.29
CA ALA A 67 7.80 -1.76 0.70
C ALA A 67 7.19 -1.84 2.10
N ASP A 68 6.39 -0.84 2.48
CA ASP A 68 5.65 -0.82 3.74
C ASP A 68 4.61 -1.95 3.79
N ARG A 69 3.86 -2.20 2.70
CA ARG A 69 2.92 -3.33 2.60
C ARG A 69 3.64 -4.67 2.81
N HIS A 70 4.79 -4.88 2.20
CA HIS A 70 5.57 -6.12 2.41
C HIS A 70 6.07 -6.28 3.85
N ALA A 71 6.40 -5.17 4.51
CA ALA A 71 6.77 -5.18 5.93
C ALA A 71 5.54 -5.48 6.82
N SER A 72 4.38 -4.88 6.54
CA SER A 72 3.15 -5.08 7.31
C SER A 72 2.50 -6.46 7.09
N ILE A 73 2.55 -7.04 5.89
CA ILE A 73 2.08 -8.41 5.64
C ILE A 73 2.83 -9.42 6.53
N ASN A 74 4.11 -9.18 6.82
CA ASN A 74 4.87 -10.03 7.74
C ASN A 74 4.48 -9.85 9.22
N LEU A 75 3.78 -8.77 9.58
CA LEU A 75 3.39 -8.49 10.97
C LEU A 75 1.93 -8.85 11.29
N GLU A 76 1.04 -8.90 10.28
CA GLU A 76 -0.40 -9.13 10.49
C GLU A 76 -0.85 -10.59 10.39
N ASN A 77 0.06 -11.55 10.21
CA ASN A 77 -0.30 -12.98 10.22
C ASN A 77 -0.45 -13.58 11.64
N SER A 78 -0.47 -12.75 12.69
CA SER A 78 -0.65 -13.16 14.09
C SER A 78 -1.98 -12.75 14.72
N THR A 79 -2.94 -12.19 13.97
CA THR A 79 -4.29 -11.94 14.49
C THR A 79 -5.32 -12.67 13.64
N ASN A 80 -5.35 -13.98 13.87
CA ASN A 80 -6.48 -14.85 13.57
C ASN A 80 -7.73 -14.28 14.27
N LEU A 81 -8.49 -13.45 13.55
CA LEU A 81 -9.83 -13.02 13.94
C LEU A 81 -10.78 -14.22 13.78
N THR A 82 -11.23 -14.79 14.89
CA THR A 82 -12.60 -15.29 14.99
C THR A 82 -13.10 -15.20 16.44
N GLU A 83 -13.21 -13.98 16.97
CA GLU A 83 -14.15 -13.73 18.07
C GLU A 83 -15.57 -13.77 17.50
N ASN A 84 -16.20 -14.95 17.59
CA ASN A 84 -17.62 -15.12 17.35
C ASN A 84 -18.42 -14.39 18.44
N HIS A 85 -18.76 -13.12 18.20
CA HIS A 85 -19.86 -12.45 18.89
C HIS A 85 -21.19 -12.86 18.24
N GLY A 86 -22.01 -13.64 18.95
CA GLY A 86 -23.34 -14.07 18.51
C GLY A 86 -24.22 -14.52 19.68
N LEU A 87 -25.06 -13.58 20.14
CA LEU A 87 -26.04 -13.64 21.23
C LEU A 87 -27.03 -14.82 21.13
N ASN A 88 -27.31 -15.50 22.25
CA ASN A 88 -28.61 -15.48 22.95
C ASN A 88 -28.81 -16.75 23.79
N GLU A 89 -28.71 -16.57 25.10
CA GLU A 89 -29.39 -17.38 26.12
C GLU A 89 -30.90 -17.51 25.82
N LYS A 90 -31.48 -18.68 26.14
CA LYS A 90 -32.92 -19.06 26.17
C LYS A 90 -33.42 -19.99 25.06
N ALA A 91 -33.52 -21.27 25.43
CA ALA A 91 -34.63 -22.21 25.19
C ALA A 91 -34.23 -23.54 25.86
N ALA A 92 -35.02 -24.28 26.62
CA ALA A 92 -36.34 -24.14 27.24
C ALA A 92 -36.37 -25.19 28.37
#